data_AF-A0A4Z1P1Q9-F1
#
_entry.id   AF-A0A4Z1P1Q9-F1
#
_cell.length_a   1.000
_cell.length_b   1.000
_cell.length_c   1.000
_cell.angle_alpha   90.00
_cell.angle_beta   90.00
_cell.angle_gamma   90.00
#
_symmetry.space_group_name_H-M   'P 1'
#
loop_
_entity.id
_entity.type
_entity.pdbx_description
1 polymer ?
#
loop_
_entity_poly.entity_id
_entity_poly.type
_entity_poly.pdbx_seq_one_letter_code
_entity_poly.pdbx_strand_id
1 'polypeptide(L)'
;MSIHHAFQKLVALLGFLCVFSCAQQHNCTPSITSTAPPADGSGVQLHLFSYCRGDLNVTAYIEDVNYDKVVTVYYTDRYNKSTPVNSIALDYISAVTGNEKWQIWSAKTPVYIDGITELLNITYKAVNINKVYSQTLHIPVIASGEPVPAPLAAPAPYATPNGFSEDVTSWLAVGASSQIATCKARMFSNINIKGAANGTVVASTSTANPDYHYNWVRDAALTMDVVVDLYEAATVPSAISYYEGILFQYSQARADQQQVGGLGEPKFYLNNTLFTGPWGRPQNDGPAEAAAALIDFATAYLSKNGSVEKVRKEIYDSTTYPTFAPVKRDLLYVAANWSLESFDLWEEESSYHFFNSLVSHRALRIGSTFALKLNDSDTASTLSAAADAVVAGMGRFWDENRQLILYEYGPVLKNKTSFKDIAVILGVLHGYADDDIFSYTNDQVLVSAYQIATSFLSVYPIAKVTLDSAGGVLGIPIGRYPEDVYNGTGTAPSGGNPWYLATTTMAELFYKATLSFTSANQILVTNTSLPFWTYFAPSASLTPGNTYPSTSPAFQTAIGALEGWADAFMRRVKFHVPDDGRLAEEYDRNDGIKRGAEDLTWSYASVITAAMARARSRKDTAYPRSLADLGFT
;
A
#
# COMPACT_ATOMS: atom_id res chain seq x y z
N MET A 1 -1.40 -10.32 88.36
CA MET A 1 -2.20 -9.14 87.94
C MET A 1 -2.18 -9.12 86.42
N SER A 2 -3.06 -9.90 85.81
CA SER A 2 -4.40 -9.49 85.33
C SER A 2 -4.31 -8.81 83.97
N ILE A 3 -5.03 -9.17 82.91
CA ILE A 3 -6.14 -10.11 82.67
C ILE A 3 -6.19 -10.30 81.14
N HIS A 4 -6.45 -11.52 80.68
CA HIS A 4 -6.98 -11.82 79.35
C HIS A 4 -8.30 -11.08 79.11
N HIS A 5 -8.48 -10.37 77.98
CA HIS A 5 -9.66 -10.42 77.09
C HIS A 5 -9.68 -9.23 76.11
N ALA A 6 -10.20 -9.52 74.91
CA ALA A 6 -10.79 -8.59 73.93
C ALA A 6 -9.85 -7.87 72.95
N PHE A 7 -9.54 -8.52 71.82
CA PHE A 7 -9.47 -7.86 70.50
C PHE A 7 -9.94 -8.84 69.41
N GLN A 8 -11.25 -9.08 69.38
CA GLN A 8 -11.99 -9.57 68.22
C GLN A 8 -13.19 -8.64 68.03
N LYS A 9 -13.48 -8.29 66.76
CA LYS A 9 -14.58 -7.47 66.22
C LYS A 9 -14.27 -5.98 66.03
N LEU A 10 -13.78 -5.61 64.84
CA LEU A 10 -14.28 -4.45 64.07
C LEU A 10 -13.77 -4.50 62.60
N VAL A 11 -14.32 -5.40 61.78
CA VAL A 11 -14.22 -5.32 60.31
C VAL A 11 -15.57 -5.74 59.72
N ALA A 12 -16.48 -4.79 59.61
CA ALA A 12 -17.67 -4.84 58.76
C ALA A 12 -18.27 -3.43 58.68
N LEU A 13 -18.76 -3.06 57.50
CA LEU A 13 -19.45 -1.82 57.15
C LEU A 13 -18.59 -0.55 57.00
N LEU A 14 -18.14 -0.31 55.77
CA LEU A 14 -18.10 1.01 55.12
C LEU A 14 -17.79 0.81 53.63
N GLY A 15 -18.74 0.19 52.94
CA GLY A 15 -18.84 0.28 51.49
C GLY A 15 -19.99 1.22 51.18
N PHE A 16 -19.69 2.39 50.63
CA PHE A 16 -20.47 3.15 49.64
C PHE A 16 -19.87 4.55 49.49
N LEU A 17 -19.88 5.04 48.24
CA LEU A 17 -19.55 6.40 47.78
C LEU A 17 -18.07 6.72 47.53
N CYS A 18 -17.64 6.45 46.30
CA CYS A 18 -16.78 7.38 45.57
C CYS A 18 -17.24 7.48 44.08
N VAL A 19 -17.99 8.55 43.81
CA VAL A 19 -18.10 9.32 42.57
C VAL A 19 -18.02 8.55 41.25
N PHE A 20 -19.15 7.96 40.84
CA PHE A 20 -19.49 7.83 39.43
C PHE A 20 -19.83 9.22 38.90
N SER A 21 -19.02 9.73 37.97
CA SER A 21 -19.52 10.68 36.98
C SER A 21 -20.64 9.98 36.20
N CYS A 22 -21.79 10.62 36.07
CA CYS A 22 -22.89 10.18 35.22
C CYS A 22 -22.44 10.18 33.75
N ALA A 23 -21.77 9.12 33.31
CA ALA A 23 -21.90 8.67 31.94
C ALA A 23 -23.24 7.95 31.84
N GLN A 24 -24.09 8.32 30.89
CA GLN A 24 -25.28 7.54 30.56
C GLN A 24 -24.86 6.08 30.36
N GLN A 25 -25.39 5.17 31.18
CA GLN A 25 -25.29 3.74 30.93
C GLN A 25 -26.07 3.45 29.65
N HIS A 26 -25.36 3.39 28.52
CA HIS A 26 -25.93 3.00 27.25
C HIS A 26 -26.13 1.47 27.26
N ASN A 27 -27.39 1.03 27.22
CA ASN A 27 -27.80 -0.38 27.36
C ASN A 27 -27.41 -1.22 26.13
N CYS A 28 -26.14 -1.65 26.01
CA CYS A 28 -25.79 -2.74 25.11
C CYS A 28 -26.19 -4.07 25.75
N THR A 29 -26.98 -4.89 25.07
CA THR A 29 -27.43 -6.19 25.59
C THR A 29 -26.59 -7.30 24.95
N PRO A 30 -25.72 -8.01 25.69
CA PRO A 30 -24.96 -9.12 25.14
C PRO A 30 -25.85 -10.35 24.96
N SER A 31 -25.68 -11.02 23.82
CA SER A 31 -26.21 -12.35 23.54
C SER A 31 -25.22 -13.38 24.05
N ILE A 32 -25.57 -14.07 25.14
CA ILE A 32 -24.75 -15.15 25.71
C ILE A 32 -25.05 -16.45 24.96
N THR A 33 -24.02 -17.06 24.38
CA THR A 33 -24.13 -18.31 23.61
C THR A 33 -23.61 -19.52 24.38
N SER A 34 -22.69 -19.32 25.33
CA SER A 34 -22.28 -20.34 26.31
C SER A 34 -21.86 -19.67 27.62
N THR A 35 -21.91 -20.40 28.74
CA THR A 35 -21.51 -19.87 30.07
C THR A 35 -20.25 -20.53 30.63
N ALA A 36 -19.70 -21.52 29.93
CA ALA A 36 -18.50 -22.25 30.30
C ALA A 36 -17.82 -22.83 29.03
N PRO A 37 -16.52 -23.16 29.09
CA PRO A 37 -15.83 -23.84 28.01
C PRO A 37 -16.48 -25.20 27.69
N PRO A 38 -16.38 -25.68 26.43
CA PRO A 38 -16.91 -26.99 26.04
C PRO A 38 -15.96 -28.12 26.51
N ALA A 39 -16.26 -29.36 26.11
CA ALA A 39 -15.36 -30.48 26.36
C ALA A 39 -14.02 -30.30 25.61
N ASP A 40 -12.93 -30.73 26.25
CA ASP A 40 -11.58 -30.78 25.67
C ASP A 40 -11.59 -31.48 24.30
N GLY A 41 -10.78 -30.99 23.36
CA GLY A 41 -10.73 -31.44 21.98
C GLY A 41 -11.65 -30.68 21.02
N SER A 42 -12.58 -29.85 21.52
CA SER A 42 -13.46 -29.02 20.69
C SER A 42 -12.73 -27.81 20.09
N GLY A 43 -11.64 -27.35 20.72
CA GLY A 43 -10.80 -26.25 20.25
C GLY A 43 -11.37 -24.84 20.39
N VAL A 44 -12.62 -24.59 19.98
CA VAL A 44 -13.23 -23.24 19.96
C VAL A 44 -14.72 -23.26 20.30
N GLN A 45 -15.16 -22.27 21.07
CA GLN A 45 -16.58 -22.00 21.29
C GLN A 45 -16.86 -20.51 21.50
N LEU A 46 -17.81 -19.93 20.78
CA LEU A 46 -18.34 -18.60 21.02
C LEU A 46 -18.98 -18.53 22.41
N HIS A 47 -18.53 -17.57 23.22
CA HIS A 47 -19.03 -17.33 24.58
C HIS A 47 -20.19 -16.33 24.58
N LEU A 48 -19.96 -15.15 24.01
CA LEU A 48 -20.97 -14.10 23.87
C LEU A 48 -20.63 -13.16 22.73
N PHE A 49 -21.63 -12.40 22.28
CA PHE A 49 -21.43 -11.28 21.37
C PHE A 49 -22.44 -10.15 21.64
N SER A 50 -22.17 -8.95 21.14
CA SER A 50 -23.13 -7.86 21.10
C SER A 50 -22.85 -6.97 19.90
N TYR A 51 -23.90 -6.53 19.19
CA TYR A 51 -23.79 -5.45 18.20
C TYR A 51 -24.53 -4.22 18.74
N CYS A 52 -23.79 -3.15 19.02
CA CYS A 52 -24.33 -1.99 19.71
C CYS A 52 -23.59 -0.72 19.29
N ARG A 53 -24.33 0.34 18.95
CA ARG A 53 -23.75 1.59 18.41
C ARG A 53 -22.81 1.38 17.23
N GLY A 54 -23.01 0.30 16.47
CA GLY A 54 -22.14 -0.01 15.35
C GLY A 54 -20.86 -0.79 15.66
N ASP A 55 -20.59 -1.06 16.94
CA ASP A 55 -19.49 -1.92 17.37
C ASP A 55 -19.98 -3.36 17.53
N LEU A 56 -19.27 -4.31 16.92
CA LEU A 56 -19.41 -5.73 17.19
C LEU A 56 -18.38 -6.13 18.25
N ASN A 57 -18.85 -6.53 19.42
CA ASN A 57 -18.04 -7.15 20.46
C ASN A 57 -18.25 -8.66 20.40
N VAL A 58 -17.16 -9.43 20.42
CA VAL A 58 -17.21 -10.89 20.45
C VAL A 58 -16.24 -11.42 21.48
N THR A 59 -16.65 -12.45 22.22
CA THR A 59 -15.79 -13.19 23.14
C THR A 59 -15.95 -14.69 22.88
N ALA A 60 -14.86 -15.43 22.91
CA ALA A 60 -14.83 -16.87 22.69
C ALA A 60 -13.89 -17.58 23.67
N TYR A 61 -14.17 -18.85 23.93
CA TYR A 61 -13.28 -19.79 24.60
C TYR A 61 -12.42 -20.51 23.57
N ILE A 62 -11.11 -20.54 23.80
CA ILE A 62 -10.11 -21.17 22.93
C ILE A 62 -9.29 -22.16 23.73
N GLU A 63 -9.22 -23.40 23.26
CA GLU A 63 -8.43 -24.45 23.89
C GLU A 63 -6.93 -24.16 23.69
N ASP A 64 -6.15 -24.24 24.76
CA ASP A 64 -4.72 -23.95 24.74
C ASP A 64 -3.90 -25.16 24.25
N VAL A 65 -4.08 -25.51 22.99
CA VAL A 65 -3.41 -26.66 22.35
C VAL A 65 -2.19 -26.25 21.51
N ASN A 66 -1.93 -24.94 21.39
CA ASN A 66 -0.88 -24.44 20.51
C ASN A 66 -0.40 -23.04 20.91
N TYR A 67 0.88 -22.74 20.67
CA TYR A 67 1.45 -21.43 20.98
C TYR A 67 0.91 -20.36 20.01
N ASP A 68 1.14 -20.55 18.70
CA ASP A 68 0.67 -19.62 17.68
C ASP A 68 -0.79 -19.91 17.31
N LYS A 69 -1.67 -18.95 17.54
CA LYS A 69 -3.12 -19.10 17.34
C LYS A 69 -3.65 -17.97 16.44
N VAL A 70 -4.50 -18.31 15.48
CA VAL A 70 -5.32 -17.34 14.75
C VAL A 70 -6.78 -17.68 15.01
N VAL A 71 -7.53 -16.73 15.56
CA VAL A 71 -8.94 -16.90 15.91
C VAL A 71 -9.75 -15.87 15.14
N THR A 72 -10.71 -16.32 14.36
CA THR A 72 -11.44 -15.45 13.43
C THR A 72 -12.93 -15.72 13.47
N VAL A 73 -13.73 -14.67 13.61
CA VAL A 73 -15.20 -14.70 13.50
C VAL A 73 -15.60 -14.15 12.15
N TYR A 74 -16.53 -14.83 11.48
CA TYR A 74 -17.01 -14.47 10.14
C TYR A 74 -18.48 -14.07 10.19
N TYR A 75 -18.86 -13.09 9.38
CA TYR A 75 -20.20 -12.52 9.40
C TYR A 75 -20.68 -12.08 8.01
N THR A 76 -21.94 -11.69 7.91
CA THR A 76 -22.53 -11.05 6.72
C THR A 76 -22.73 -9.56 6.94
N ASP A 77 -22.60 -8.76 5.88
CA ASP A 77 -22.91 -7.33 5.90
C ASP A 77 -24.43 -7.04 5.97
N ARG A 78 -24.83 -5.77 5.95
CA ARG A 78 -26.25 -5.35 5.92
C ARG A 78 -27.05 -5.85 4.73
N TYR A 79 -26.38 -6.29 3.66
CA TYR A 79 -27.00 -6.83 2.46
C TYR A 79 -26.96 -8.36 2.43
N ASN A 80 -26.61 -8.97 3.57
CA ASN A 80 -26.48 -10.40 3.73
C ASN A 80 -25.38 -11.02 2.84
N LYS A 81 -24.33 -10.26 2.52
CA LYS A 81 -23.15 -10.73 1.78
C LYS A 81 -21.99 -11.04 2.73
N SER A 82 -21.30 -12.14 2.48
CA SER A 82 -20.10 -12.56 3.22
C SER A 82 -18.81 -12.44 2.38
N THR A 83 -18.88 -11.77 1.22
CA THR A 83 -17.78 -11.60 0.26
C THR A 83 -17.64 -10.12 -0.11
N PRO A 84 -16.43 -9.50 -0.04
CA PRO A 84 -15.19 -10.04 0.53
C PRO A 84 -15.38 -10.57 1.95
N VAL A 85 -14.50 -11.48 2.38
CA VAL A 85 -14.67 -12.25 3.63
C VAL A 85 -14.77 -11.32 4.84
N ASN A 86 -16.01 -11.00 5.22
CA ASN A 86 -16.31 -10.17 6.37
C ASN A 86 -15.94 -10.94 7.65
N SER A 87 -14.89 -10.48 8.32
CA SER A 87 -14.37 -11.17 9.50
C SER A 87 -13.62 -10.26 10.46
N ILE A 88 -13.46 -10.73 11.70
CA ILE A 88 -12.74 -10.06 12.78
C ILE A 88 -11.81 -11.08 13.43
N ALA A 89 -10.54 -10.70 13.59
CA ALA A 89 -9.59 -11.45 14.39
C ALA A 89 -9.78 -11.15 15.90
N LEU A 90 -9.69 -12.18 16.73
CA LEU A 90 -9.75 -12.06 18.18
C LEU A 90 -8.34 -12.10 18.77
N ASP A 91 -8.15 -11.41 19.89
CA ASP A 91 -6.90 -11.40 20.65
C ASP A 91 -7.06 -12.12 21.99
N TYR A 92 -5.96 -12.69 22.48
CA TYR A 92 -5.89 -13.29 23.81
C TYR A 92 -6.13 -12.23 24.90
N ILE A 93 -7.01 -12.55 25.85
CA ILE A 93 -7.30 -11.71 27.01
C ILE A 93 -6.72 -12.33 28.29
N SER A 94 -7.09 -13.58 28.58
CA SER A 94 -6.66 -14.27 29.80
C SER A 94 -6.86 -15.78 29.71
N ALA A 95 -6.30 -16.54 30.64
CA ALA A 95 -6.74 -17.91 30.89
C ALA A 95 -8.16 -17.91 31.50
N VAL A 96 -8.91 -18.99 31.34
CA VAL A 96 -10.19 -19.19 32.03
C VAL A 96 -9.92 -19.53 33.49
N THR A 97 -10.52 -18.78 34.41
CA THR A 97 -10.32 -18.98 35.85
C THR A 97 -10.75 -20.39 36.26
N GLY A 98 -9.84 -21.13 36.89
CA GLY A 98 -10.09 -22.52 37.33
C GLY A 98 -10.02 -23.56 36.21
N ASN A 99 -9.65 -23.18 34.98
CA ASN A 99 -9.46 -24.11 33.86
C ASN A 99 -8.32 -23.63 32.94
N GLU A 100 -7.09 -24.01 33.26
CA GLU A 100 -5.88 -23.58 32.54
C GLU A 100 -5.78 -24.13 31.11
N LYS A 101 -6.61 -25.12 30.74
CA LYS A 101 -6.65 -25.64 29.35
C LYS A 101 -7.39 -24.72 28.39
N TRP A 102 -8.12 -23.73 28.90
CA TRP A 102 -8.95 -22.84 28.10
C TRP A 102 -8.57 -21.38 28.33
N GLN A 103 -8.67 -20.60 27.27
CA GLN A 103 -8.34 -19.18 27.22
C GLN A 103 -9.57 -18.38 26.80
N ILE A 104 -9.66 -17.13 27.25
CA ILE A 104 -10.63 -16.14 26.81
C ILE A 104 -9.98 -15.27 25.74
N TRP A 105 -10.63 -15.21 24.58
CA TRP A 105 -10.24 -14.39 23.45
C TRP A 105 -11.37 -13.43 23.11
N SER A 106 -11.04 -12.20 22.72
CA SER A 106 -12.08 -11.19 22.44
C SER A 106 -11.65 -10.20 21.37
N ALA A 107 -12.64 -9.61 20.71
CA ALA A 107 -12.48 -8.48 19.80
C ALA A 107 -13.60 -7.47 20.03
N LYS A 108 -13.29 -6.21 19.73
CA LYS A 108 -14.25 -5.11 19.62
C LYS A 108 -13.92 -4.35 18.34
N THR A 109 -14.79 -4.40 17.35
CA THR A 109 -14.54 -3.78 16.04
C THR A 109 -15.75 -2.98 15.57
N PRO A 110 -15.57 -1.73 15.09
CA PRO A 110 -16.64 -1.01 14.41
C PRO A 110 -16.96 -1.73 13.09
N VAL A 111 -18.18 -2.25 12.95
CA VAL A 111 -18.67 -2.89 11.71
C VAL A 111 -19.80 -2.11 11.06
N TYR A 112 -20.03 -0.88 11.52
CA TYR A 112 -21.21 -0.10 11.16
C TYR A 112 -21.21 0.48 9.75
N ILE A 113 -20.06 0.51 9.09
CA ILE A 113 -19.95 0.92 7.69
C ILE A 113 -20.69 -0.12 6.82
N ASP A 114 -20.42 -1.39 7.06
CA ASP A 114 -21.08 -2.51 6.36
C ASP A 114 -22.38 -2.90 7.02
N GLY A 115 -22.52 -2.65 8.31
CA GLY A 115 -23.50 -3.31 9.15
C GLY A 115 -23.22 -4.81 9.27
N ILE A 116 -24.07 -5.48 10.05
CA ILE A 116 -24.00 -6.93 10.23
C ILE A 116 -25.41 -7.51 10.32
N THR A 117 -25.66 -8.64 9.68
CA THR A 117 -26.93 -9.38 9.80
C THR A 117 -26.80 -10.74 10.48
N GLU A 118 -25.67 -11.43 10.33
CA GLU A 118 -25.51 -12.80 10.82
C GLU A 118 -24.04 -13.09 11.18
N LEU A 119 -23.80 -13.80 12.29
CA LEU A 119 -22.53 -14.49 12.55
C LEU A 119 -22.57 -15.87 11.92
N LEU A 120 -21.64 -16.15 11.02
CA LEU A 120 -21.61 -17.37 10.22
C LEU A 120 -20.88 -18.51 10.93
N ASN A 121 -19.61 -18.29 11.26
CA ASN A 121 -18.78 -19.27 11.97
C ASN A 121 -17.64 -18.56 12.73
N ILE A 122 -17.00 -19.31 13.63
CA ILE A 122 -15.74 -18.94 14.27
C ILE A 122 -14.72 -20.05 14.04
N THR A 123 -13.50 -19.69 13.68
CA THR A 123 -12.39 -20.61 13.46
C THR A 123 -11.25 -20.35 14.46
N TYR A 124 -10.52 -21.40 14.78
CA TYR A 124 -9.26 -21.36 15.51
C TYR A 124 -8.23 -22.21 14.76
N LYS A 125 -7.25 -21.55 14.14
CA LYS A 125 -6.09 -22.19 13.52
C LYS A 125 -4.96 -22.30 14.54
N ALA A 126 -4.66 -23.53 14.94
CA ALA A 126 -3.48 -23.91 15.70
C ALA A 126 -2.29 -24.05 14.73
N VAL A 127 -1.54 -22.96 14.56
CA VAL A 127 -0.57 -22.79 13.48
C VAL A 127 0.57 -23.81 13.52
N ASN A 128 1.21 -24.04 14.67
CA ASN A 128 2.40 -24.89 14.76
C ASN A 128 2.10 -26.37 14.50
N ILE A 129 0.86 -26.82 14.74
CA ILE A 129 0.42 -28.19 14.48
C ILE A 129 -0.46 -28.31 13.23
N ASN A 130 -0.61 -27.22 12.47
CA ASN A 130 -1.43 -27.11 11.27
C ASN A 130 -2.84 -27.72 11.41
N LYS A 131 -3.52 -27.40 12.51
CA LYS A 131 -4.88 -27.91 12.80
C LYS A 131 -5.86 -26.74 12.88
N VAL A 132 -7.05 -26.91 12.31
CA VAL A 132 -8.12 -25.92 12.35
C VAL A 132 -9.30 -26.51 13.11
N TYR A 133 -9.75 -25.78 14.13
CA TYR A 133 -11.00 -26.00 14.84
C TYR A 133 -12.02 -24.98 14.35
N SER A 134 -13.30 -25.35 14.34
CA SER A 134 -14.36 -24.44 13.91
C SER A 134 -15.66 -24.73 14.64
N GLN A 135 -16.45 -23.68 14.82
CA GLN A 135 -17.83 -23.77 15.26
C GLN A 135 -18.71 -23.01 14.27
N THR A 136 -19.68 -23.73 13.68
CA THR A 136 -20.75 -23.11 12.89
C THR A 136 -21.72 -22.40 13.83
N LEU A 137 -22.07 -21.16 13.51
CA LEU A 137 -22.91 -20.30 14.35
C LEU A 137 -24.30 -20.10 13.74
N HIS A 138 -24.38 -19.52 12.54
CA HIS A 138 -25.64 -19.10 11.91
C HIS A 138 -26.57 -18.31 12.86
N ILE A 139 -26.00 -17.33 13.56
CA ILE A 139 -26.71 -16.56 14.59
C ILE A 139 -27.08 -15.19 14.00
N PRO A 140 -28.38 -14.87 13.85
CA PRO A 140 -28.81 -13.52 13.48
C PRO A 140 -28.34 -12.49 14.50
N VAL A 141 -27.80 -11.38 14.00
CA VAL A 141 -27.32 -10.28 14.84
C VAL A 141 -28.37 -9.18 14.90
N ILE A 142 -28.91 -8.96 16.10
CA ILE A 142 -29.85 -7.89 16.36
C ILE A 142 -29.09 -6.75 17.02
N ALA A 143 -29.14 -5.56 16.40
CA ALA A 143 -28.58 -4.35 17.00
C ALA A 143 -29.31 -4.05 18.32
N SER A 144 -28.54 -3.75 19.36
CA SER A 144 -29.05 -3.33 20.67
C SER A 144 -28.51 -1.95 21.04
N GLY A 145 -29.20 -1.27 21.97
CA GLY A 145 -28.80 0.05 22.45
C GLY A 145 -29.12 1.19 21.47
N GLU A 146 -28.31 2.26 21.54
CA GLU A 146 -28.44 3.45 20.71
C GLU A 146 -28.19 3.14 19.21
N PRO A 147 -28.80 3.91 18.29
CA PRO A 147 -28.61 3.71 16.86
C PRO A 147 -27.13 3.83 16.46
N VAL A 148 -26.80 3.15 15.36
CA VAL A 148 -25.52 3.27 14.68
C VAL A 148 -25.19 4.76 14.42
N PRO A 149 -23.94 5.20 14.68
CA PRO A 149 -23.50 6.55 14.33
C PRO A 149 -23.81 6.87 12.88
N ALA A 150 -24.27 8.09 12.61
CA ALA A 150 -24.34 8.57 11.24
C ALA A 150 -22.94 8.53 10.63
N PRO A 151 -22.80 8.16 9.33
CA PRO A 151 -21.53 8.28 8.63
C PRO A 151 -20.97 9.69 8.81
N LEU A 152 -19.65 9.78 8.99
CA LEU A 152 -18.99 11.09 9.04
C LEU A 152 -19.31 11.84 7.74
N ALA A 153 -19.66 13.12 7.87
CA ALA A 153 -19.88 13.97 6.72
C ALA A 153 -18.60 13.98 5.86
N ALA A 154 -18.78 13.95 4.53
CA ALA A 154 -17.67 14.12 3.60
C ALA A 154 -16.92 15.42 3.93
N PRO A 155 -15.59 15.39 4.05
CA PRO A 155 -14.83 16.59 4.36
C PRO A 155 -14.98 17.61 3.23
N ALA A 156 -15.15 18.88 3.61
CA ALA A 156 -15.14 19.97 2.65
C ALA A 156 -13.69 20.26 2.19
N PRO A 157 -13.49 20.67 0.93
CA PRO A 157 -12.16 21.09 0.48
C PRO A 157 -11.70 22.34 1.26
N TYR A 158 -10.46 22.30 1.75
CA TYR A 158 -9.84 23.44 2.45
C TYR A 158 -9.17 24.44 1.50
N ALA A 159 -9.03 24.08 0.22
CA ALA A 159 -8.39 24.90 -0.80
C ALA A 159 -8.93 24.56 -2.20
N THR A 160 -8.69 25.47 -3.14
CA THR A 160 -8.97 25.28 -4.57
C THR A 160 -7.77 25.74 -5.39
N PRO A 161 -6.59 25.08 -5.27
CA PRO A 161 -5.42 25.42 -6.05
C PRO A 161 -5.71 25.24 -7.55
N ASN A 162 -5.07 26.03 -8.41
CA ASN A 162 -5.32 26.01 -9.84
C ASN A 162 -4.04 26.23 -10.64
N GLY A 163 -3.76 25.31 -11.57
CA GLY A 163 -2.61 25.30 -12.44
C GLY A 163 -1.30 24.98 -11.73
N PHE A 164 -0.24 24.86 -12.52
CA PHE A 164 1.12 24.72 -12.01
C PHE A 164 1.61 26.00 -11.31
N SER A 165 2.45 25.79 -10.32
CA SER A 165 3.05 26.81 -9.48
C SER A 165 4.55 27.00 -9.77
N GLU A 166 5.00 28.25 -9.68
CA GLU A 166 6.40 28.60 -9.94
C GLU A 166 7.35 28.14 -8.83
N ASP A 167 6.88 28.03 -7.59
CA ASP A 167 7.71 27.59 -6.46
C ASP A 167 8.06 26.09 -6.55
N VAL A 168 7.14 25.26 -7.04
CA VAL A 168 7.39 23.83 -7.32
C VAL A 168 8.23 23.70 -8.60
N THR A 169 8.00 24.54 -9.60
CA THR A 169 8.82 24.60 -10.82
C THR A 169 10.28 24.91 -10.49
N SER A 170 10.52 25.89 -9.62
CA SER A 170 11.86 26.27 -9.18
C SER A 170 12.53 25.18 -8.33
N TRP A 171 11.76 24.52 -7.45
CA TRP A 171 12.28 23.45 -6.59
C TRP A 171 12.70 22.20 -7.38
N LEU A 172 11.96 21.86 -8.43
CA LEU A 172 12.24 20.72 -9.31
C LEU A 172 13.11 21.06 -10.52
N ALA A 173 13.54 22.32 -10.71
CA ALA A 173 14.32 22.71 -11.87
C ALA A 173 15.60 21.87 -12.01
N VAL A 174 15.96 21.43 -13.22
CA VAL A 174 17.18 20.63 -13.43
C VAL A 174 18.42 21.52 -13.30
N GLY A 175 19.09 21.44 -12.16
CA GLY A 175 20.35 22.14 -11.88
C GLY A 175 21.10 21.51 -10.71
N ALA A 176 22.42 21.67 -10.65
CA ALA A 176 23.28 20.96 -9.70
C ALA A 176 22.91 21.14 -8.21
N SER A 177 22.27 22.26 -7.84
CA SER A 177 21.83 22.56 -6.46
C SER A 177 20.33 22.38 -6.23
N SER A 178 19.61 21.79 -7.19
CA SER A 178 18.16 21.57 -7.10
C SER A 178 17.82 20.32 -6.30
N GLN A 179 16.56 20.24 -5.84
CA GLN A 179 16.09 19.03 -5.18
C GLN A 179 16.15 17.82 -6.11
N ILE A 180 15.80 17.98 -7.39
CA ILE A 180 15.80 16.84 -8.32
C ILE A 180 17.23 16.30 -8.55
N ALA A 181 18.24 17.17 -8.56
CA ALA A 181 19.63 16.76 -8.62
C ALA A 181 20.05 16.00 -7.35
N THR A 182 19.64 16.46 -6.17
CA THR A 182 19.85 15.74 -4.91
C THR A 182 19.18 14.37 -4.93
N CYS A 183 17.90 14.29 -5.32
CA CYS A 183 17.18 13.01 -5.41
C CYS A 183 17.88 12.03 -6.36
N LYS A 184 18.25 12.49 -7.57
CA LYS A 184 18.99 11.66 -8.53
C LYS A 184 20.31 11.18 -7.92
N ALA A 185 21.14 12.10 -7.42
CA ALA A 185 22.45 11.76 -6.86
C ALA A 185 22.34 10.77 -5.69
N ARG A 186 21.37 10.95 -4.78
CA ARG A 186 21.15 10.08 -3.63
C ARG A 186 20.61 8.72 -4.03
N MET A 187 19.64 8.65 -4.93
CA MET A 187 19.14 7.38 -5.48
C MET A 187 20.28 6.57 -6.11
N PHE A 188 21.10 7.18 -6.98
CA PHE A 188 22.25 6.50 -7.59
C PHE A 188 23.34 6.13 -6.58
N SER A 189 23.49 6.88 -5.48
CA SER A 189 24.43 6.51 -4.41
C SER A 189 24.03 5.25 -3.64
N ASN A 190 22.77 4.81 -3.76
CA ASN A 190 22.25 3.58 -3.18
C ASN A 190 22.29 2.38 -4.16
N ILE A 191 22.73 2.60 -5.41
CA ILE A 191 22.95 1.54 -6.40
C ILE A 191 24.44 1.17 -6.36
N ASN A 192 24.76 -0.13 -6.36
CA ASN A 192 26.14 -0.62 -6.36
C ASN A 192 26.99 -0.02 -5.24
N ILE A 193 26.44 0.06 -4.02
CA ILE A 193 27.17 0.66 -2.91
C ILE A 193 28.49 -0.09 -2.66
N LYS A 194 29.49 0.61 -2.14
CA LYS A 194 30.83 0.02 -1.92
C LYS A 194 30.75 -1.23 -1.05
N GLY A 195 31.20 -2.36 -1.59
CA GLY A 195 31.23 -3.66 -0.89
C GLY A 195 30.00 -4.54 -1.17
N ALA A 196 28.98 -4.01 -1.85
CA ALA A 196 27.87 -4.79 -2.38
C ALA A 196 28.24 -5.45 -3.71
N ALA A 197 27.46 -6.45 -4.11
CA ALA A 197 27.50 -7.01 -5.45
C ALA A 197 26.96 -5.98 -6.46
N ASN A 198 27.55 -5.95 -7.66
CA ASN A 198 27.02 -5.11 -8.74
C ASN A 198 25.61 -5.55 -9.11
N GLY A 199 24.77 -4.59 -9.47
CA GLY A 199 23.35 -4.74 -9.75
C GLY A 199 22.44 -4.66 -8.53
N THR A 200 22.98 -4.52 -7.32
CA THR A 200 22.16 -4.41 -6.10
C THR A 200 21.81 -2.96 -5.78
N VAL A 201 20.63 -2.79 -5.18
CA VAL A 201 20.10 -1.52 -4.70
C VAL A 201 19.81 -1.68 -3.22
N VAL A 202 20.45 -0.87 -2.38
CA VAL A 202 20.12 -0.85 -0.96
C VAL A 202 18.81 -0.07 -0.75
N ALA A 203 17.89 -0.58 0.07
CA ALA A 203 16.66 0.17 0.40
C ALA A 203 16.99 1.48 1.12
N SER A 204 17.90 1.43 2.11
CA SER A 204 18.41 2.60 2.84
C SER A 204 19.82 2.34 3.37
N THR A 205 20.59 3.42 3.56
CA THR A 205 21.92 3.32 4.21
C THR A 205 21.85 3.03 5.72
N SER A 206 20.66 3.02 6.32
CA SER A 206 20.44 2.75 7.75
C SER A 206 20.74 1.29 8.09
N THR A 207 21.67 1.06 9.02
CA THR A 207 22.07 -0.26 9.50
C THR A 207 21.51 -0.61 10.89
N ALA A 208 20.79 0.31 11.52
CA ALA A 208 20.12 0.12 12.81
C ALA A 208 19.08 1.23 13.02
N ASN A 209 17.97 0.90 13.71
CA ASN A 209 16.88 1.80 14.07
C ASN A 209 16.36 2.68 12.92
N PRO A 210 15.87 2.10 11.81
CA PRO A 210 15.74 0.67 11.51
C PRO A 210 16.95 0.11 10.72
N ASP A 211 17.10 -1.21 10.65
CA ASP A 211 18.08 -1.86 9.77
C ASP A 211 17.45 -2.20 8.41
N TYR A 212 17.70 -1.33 7.43
CA TYR A 212 17.19 -1.43 6.06
C TYR A 212 18.33 -1.65 5.05
N HIS A 213 19.48 -2.11 5.53
CA HIS A 213 20.69 -2.28 4.72
C HIS A 213 20.66 -3.59 3.90
N TYR A 214 19.58 -3.80 3.15
CA TYR A 214 19.35 -4.98 2.32
C TYR A 214 18.86 -4.58 0.92
N ASN A 215 18.90 -5.55 0.00
CA ASN A 215 18.35 -5.41 -1.35
C ASN A 215 16.99 -6.12 -1.41
N TRP A 216 15.92 -5.34 -1.34
CA TRP A 216 14.57 -5.82 -1.64
C TRP A 216 14.34 -5.88 -3.15
N VAL A 217 13.66 -6.94 -3.61
CA VAL A 217 13.40 -7.13 -5.04
C VAL A 217 12.47 -6.03 -5.57
N ARG A 218 11.42 -5.68 -4.82
CA ARG A 218 10.49 -4.59 -5.14
C ARG A 218 11.23 -3.25 -5.24
N ASP A 219 11.90 -2.82 -4.19
CA ASP A 219 12.61 -1.53 -4.13
C ASP A 219 13.66 -1.40 -5.23
N ALA A 220 14.40 -2.48 -5.50
CA ALA A 220 15.36 -2.51 -6.59
C ALA A 220 14.68 -2.39 -7.96
N ALA A 221 13.58 -3.12 -8.20
CA ALA A 221 12.84 -3.05 -9.46
C ALA A 221 12.25 -1.65 -9.70
N LEU A 222 11.58 -1.06 -8.70
CA LEU A 222 11.01 0.29 -8.80
C LEU A 222 12.08 1.37 -8.98
N THR A 223 13.27 1.17 -8.40
CA THR A 223 14.43 2.04 -8.66
C THR A 223 14.90 1.89 -10.10
N MET A 224 14.95 0.66 -10.62
CA MET A 224 15.40 0.39 -11.98
C MET A 224 14.41 0.88 -13.03
N ASP A 225 13.09 0.92 -12.76
CA ASP A 225 12.11 1.61 -13.60
C ASP A 225 12.50 3.07 -13.83
N VAL A 226 12.98 3.77 -12.79
CA VAL A 226 13.50 5.15 -12.94
C VAL A 226 14.77 5.18 -13.78
N VAL A 227 15.67 4.21 -13.62
CA VAL A 227 16.89 4.11 -14.43
C VAL A 227 16.56 3.84 -15.91
N VAL A 228 15.50 3.07 -16.19
CA VAL A 228 14.97 2.86 -17.55
C VAL A 228 14.44 4.16 -18.14
N ASP A 229 13.60 4.90 -17.41
CA ASP A 229 13.10 6.23 -17.84
C ASP A 229 14.27 7.19 -18.17
N LEU A 230 15.32 7.20 -17.35
CA LEU A 230 16.53 8.00 -17.60
C LEU A 230 17.32 7.48 -18.81
N TYR A 231 17.45 6.17 -18.98
CA TYR A 231 18.12 5.56 -20.14
C TYR A 231 17.40 5.91 -21.45
N GLU A 232 16.08 5.84 -21.47
CA GLU A 232 15.26 6.21 -22.63
C GLU A 232 15.46 7.68 -23.00
N ALA A 233 15.40 8.57 -22.01
CA ALA A 233 15.52 10.00 -22.19
C ALA A 233 16.95 10.49 -22.46
N ALA A 234 17.98 9.74 -22.08
CA ALA A 234 19.38 10.13 -22.23
C ALA A 234 19.77 10.34 -23.70
N THR A 235 20.51 11.44 -23.94
CA THR A 235 21.06 11.79 -25.25
C THR A 235 22.58 11.86 -25.26
N VAL A 236 23.20 12.02 -24.10
CA VAL A 236 24.67 12.01 -23.96
C VAL A 236 25.19 10.57 -23.96
N PRO A 237 26.16 10.19 -24.82
CA PRO A 237 26.66 8.82 -24.92
C PRO A 237 27.17 8.23 -23.60
N SER A 238 27.86 9.04 -22.78
CA SER A 238 28.36 8.61 -21.47
C SER A 238 27.23 8.31 -20.48
N ALA A 239 26.12 9.06 -20.52
CA ALA A 239 24.90 8.79 -19.75
C ALA A 239 24.23 7.48 -20.20
N ILE A 240 24.06 7.30 -21.51
CA ILE A 240 23.46 6.10 -22.11
C ILE A 240 24.25 4.85 -21.68
N SER A 241 25.57 4.85 -21.86
CA SER A 241 26.42 3.71 -21.46
C SER A 241 26.41 3.45 -19.95
N TYR A 242 26.30 4.50 -19.13
CA TYR A 242 26.23 4.35 -17.68
C TYR A 242 24.94 3.66 -17.22
N TYR A 243 23.78 4.13 -17.68
CA TYR A 243 22.50 3.51 -17.34
C TYR A 243 22.37 2.09 -17.91
N GLU A 244 22.81 1.88 -19.16
CA GLU A 244 22.86 0.55 -19.77
C GLU A 244 23.69 -0.42 -18.91
N GLY A 245 24.87 0.01 -18.45
CA GLY A 245 25.74 -0.79 -17.59
C GLY A 245 25.06 -1.19 -16.28
N ILE A 246 24.36 -0.24 -15.62
CA ILE A 246 23.61 -0.50 -14.39
C ILE A 246 22.49 -1.51 -14.63
N LEU A 247 21.73 -1.36 -15.71
CA LEU A 247 20.56 -2.22 -15.99
C LEU A 247 20.97 -3.66 -16.34
N PHE A 248 22.06 -3.86 -17.08
CA PHE A 248 22.62 -5.21 -17.29
C PHE A 248 23.19 -5.81 -16.00
N GLN A 249 23.82 -5.00 -15.13
CA GLN A 249 24.26 -5.48 -13.81
C GLN A 249 23.07 -5.89 -12.94
N TYR A 250 21.98 -5.13 -12.94
CA TYR A 250 20.74 -5.48 -12.23
C TYR A 250 20.17 -6.81 -12.73
N SER A 251 20.13 -7.01 -14.06
CA SER A 251 19.71 -8.30 -14.64
C SER A 251 20.55 -9.47 -14.13
N GLN A 252 21.88 -9.32 -14.07
CA GLN A 252 22.77 -10.34 -13.51
C GLN A 252 22.50 -10.56 -12.01
N ALA A 253 22.36 -9.50 -11.21
CA ALA A 253 22.07 -9.62 -9.78
C ALA A 253 20.76 -10.36 -9.52
N ARG A 254 19.70 -10.07 -10.30
CA ARG A 254 18.44 -10.81 -10.21
C ARG A 254 18.61 -12.28 -10.57
N ALA A 255 19.39 -12.60 -11.62
CA ALA A 255 19.68 -13.98 -12.01
C ALA A 255 20.44 -14.75 -10.92
N ASP A 256 21.36 -14.10 -10.21
CA ASP A 256 22.10 -14.68 -9.07
C ASP A 256 21.17 -14.96 -7.88
N GLN A 257 20.29 -14.01 -7.53
CA GLN A 257 19.32 -14.15 -6.43
C GLN A 257 18.36 -15.33 -6.65
N GLN A 258 17.93 -15.56 -7.89
CA GLN A 258 17.09 -16.70 -8.28
C GLN A 258 17.78 -18.07 -8.09
N GLN A 259 19.10 -18.13 -7.80
CA GLN A 259 19.82 -19.38 -7.53
C GLN A 259 19.85 -19.77 -6.04
N VAL A 260 19.69 -18.80 -5.14
CA VAL A 260 19.91 -18.99 -3.70
C VAL A 260 18.65 -18.89 -2.85
N GLY A 261 17.52 -18.48 -3.43
CA GLY A 261 16.23 -18.37 -2.76
C GLY A 261 15.05 -18.72 -3.67
N GLY A 262 13.85 -18.78 -3.10
CA GLY A 262 12.62 -18.83 -3.90
C GLY A 262 12.40 -17.51 -4.64
N LEU A 263 11.71 -17.53 -5.78
CA LEU A 263 11.53 -16.31 -6.58
C LEU A 263 10.74 -15.23 -5.83
N GLY A 264 9.78 -15.62 -4.98
CA GLY A 264 9.04 -14.73 -4.08
C GLY A 264 9.78 -14.36 -2.79
N GLU A 265 11.09 -14.62 -2.66
CA GLU A 265 11.87 -14.09 -1.53
C GLU A 265 11.93 -12.55 -1.61
N PRO A 266 11.51 -11.82 -0.55
CA PRO A 266 11.39 -10.37 -0.62
C PRO A 266 12.74 -9.65 -0.72
N LYS A 267 13.75 -10.14 0.03
CA LYS A 267 15.01 -9.42 0.21
C LYS A 267 16.22 -10.34 0.34
N PHE A 268 17.38 -9.77 0.01
CA PHE A 268 18.68 -10.42 0.03
C PHE A 268 19.69 -9.53 0.74
N TYR A 269 20.76 -10.13 1.26
CA TYR A 269 21.93 -9.35 1.63
C TYR A 269 22.56 -8.71 0.39
N LEU A 270 23.25 -7.58 0.56
CA LEU A 270 23.82 -6.80 -0.55
C LEU A 270 24.92 -7.54 -1.34
N ASN A 271 25.38 -8.69 -0.88
CA ASN A 271 26.27 -9.59 -1.62
C ASN A 271 25.51 -10.67 -2.42
N ASN A 272 24.20 -10.47 -2.66
CA ASN A 272 23.26 -11.41 -3.29
C ASN A 272 23.06 -12.75 -2.55
N THR A 273 23.47 -12.86 -1.28
CA THR A 273 23.18 -14.07 -0.48
C THR A 273 21.79 -14.00 0.17
N LEU A 274 21.20 -15.17 0.39
CA LEU A 274 19.86 -15.30 0.97
C LEU A 274 19.80 -14.69 2.38
N PHE A 275 18.78 -13.87 2.63
CA PHE A 275 18.42 -13.48 3.99
C PHE A 275 17.71 -14.64 4.70
N THR A 276 18.32 -15.18 5.75
CA THR A 276 17.85 -16.41 6.43
C THR A 276 17.01 -16.14 7.68
N GLY A 277 16.77 -14.87 8.04
CA GLY A 277 15.97 -14.50 9.20
C GLY A 277 14.45 -14.64 8.98
N PRO A 278 13.65 -14.64 10.07
CA PRO A 278 12.19 -14.55 9.98
C PRO A 278 11.77 -13.28 9.22
N TRP A 279 10.79 -13.41 8.33
CA TRP A 279 10.30 -12.31 7.50
C TRP A 279 8.94 -12.66 6.86
N GLY A 280 8.17 -11.64 6.47
CA GLY A 280 6.92 -11.80 5.72
C GLY A 280 7.19 -12.23 4.27
N ARG A 281 7.30 -13.54 4.05
CA ARG A 281 7.57 -14.16 2.74
C ARG A 281 6.54 -15.26 2.41
N PRO A 282 6.20 -15.49 1.13
CA PRO A 282 6.71 -14.79 -0.05
C PRO A 282 6.05 -13.41 -0.27
N GLN A 283 6.67 -12.58 -1.11
CA GLN A 283 6.10 -11.36 -1.69
C GLN A 283 6.14 -11.51 -3.23
N ASN A 284 4.96 -11.67 -3.84
CA ASN A 284 4.84 -12.07 -5.25
C ASN A 284 4.87 -10.89 -6.23
N ASP A 285 4.82 -9.66 -5.73
CA ASP A 285 5.02 -8.43 -6.49
C ASP A 285 6.47 -8.28 -6.98
N GLY A 286 7.47 -8.67 -6.17
CA GLY A 286 8.89 -8.54 -6.50
C GLY A 286 9.28 -9.13 -7.87
N PRO A 287 8.99 -10.41 -8.17
CA PRO A 287 9.22 -11.00 -9.49
C PRO A 287 8.49 -10.29 -10.64
N ALA A 288 7.27 -9.81 -10.40
CA ALA A 288 6.50 -9.12 -11.42
C ALA A 288 7.15 -7.77 -11.78
N GLU A 289 7.49 -6.96 -10.78
CA GLU A 289 8.16 -5.68 -10.96
C GLU A 289 9.55 -5.84 -11.59
N ALA A 290 10.34 -6.81 -11.12
CA ALA A 290 11.68 -7.07 -11.67
C ALA A 290 11.61 -7.49 -13.15
N ALA A 291 10.65 -8.35 -13.52
CA ALA A 291 10.43 -8.72 -14.90
C ALA A 291 10.00 -7.52 -15.73
N ALA A 292 9.09 -6.68 -15.22
CA ALA A 292 8.59 -5.52 -15.93
C ALA A 292 9.69 -4.50 -16.22
N ALA A 293 10.48 -4.12 -15.21
CA ALA A 293 11.61 -3.20 -15.37
C ALA A 293 12.62 -3.69 -16.42
N LEU A 294 12.94 -4.98 -16.41
CA LEU A 294 13.89 -5.58 -17.36
C LEU A 294 13.32 -5.73 -18.78
N ILE A 295 12.00 -5.93 -18.93
CA ILE A 295 11.33 -5.94 -20.24
C ILE A 295 11.30 -4.53 -20.83
N ASP A 296 11.02 -3.51 -20.03
CA ASP A 296 11.03 -2.12 -20.47
C ASP A 296 12.46 -1.70 -20.84
N PHE A 297 13.46 -2.05 -20.02
CA PHE A 297 14.86 -1.88 -20.41
C PHE A 297 15.20 -2.58 -21.72
N ALA A 298 14.85 -3.86 -21.88
CA ALA A 298 15.16 -4.60 -23.09
C ALA A 298 14.50 -3.99 -24.31
N THR A 299 13.25 -3.52 -24.18
CA THR A 299 12.53 -2.82 -25.24
C THR A 299 13.23 -1.50 -25.60
N ALA A 300 13.62 -0.70 -24.61
CA ALA A 300 14.37 0.53 -24.80
C ALA A 300 15.73 0.27 -25.47
N TYR A 301 16.49 -0.72 -24.99
CA TYR A 301 17.79 -1.11 -25.52
C TYR A 301 17.69 -1.52 -26.99
N LEU A 302 16.69 -2.33 -27.36
CA LEU A 302 16.44 -2.71 -28.75
C LEU A 302 16.05 -1.50 -29.61
N SER A 303 15.27 -0.56 -29.08
CA SER A 303 14.91 0.69 -29.79
C SER A 303 16.13 1.56 -30.10
N LYS A 304 17.20 1.45 -29.30
CA LYS A 304 18.50 2.12 -29.50
C LYS A 304 19.50 1.26 -30.29
N ASN A 305 19.03 0.33 -31.11
CA ASN A 305 19.83 -0.61 -31.93
C ASN A 305 20.65 -1.63 -31.12
N GLY A 306 20.22 -1.94 -29.90
CA GLY A 306 20.82 -2.99 -29.07
C GLY A 306 20.70 -4.39 -29.69
N SER A 307 21.60 -5.29 -29.27
CA SER A 307 21.63 -6.68 -29.76
C SER A 307 20.50 -7.54 -29.18
N VAL A 308 19.66 -8.10 -30.05
CA VAL A 308 18.64 -9.12 -29.70
C VAL A 308 19.27 -10.34 -29.03
N GLU A 309 20.46 -10.74 -29.49
CA GLU A 309 21.16 -11.89 -28.91
C GLU A 309 21.60 -11.62 -27.46
N LYS A 310 22.08 -10.39 -27.19
CA LYS A 310 22.42 -9.97 -25.82
C LYS A 310 21.18 -9.99 -24.92
N VAL A 311 20.05 -9.48 -25.41
CA VAL A 311 18.77 -9.52 -24.70
C VAL A 311 18.34 -10.96 -24.37
N ARG A 312 18.45 -11.89 -25.33
CA ARG A 312 18.14 -13.31 -25.08
C ARG A 312 19.03 -13.88 -23.98
N LYS A 313 20.34 -13.64 -24.07
CA LYS A 313 21.34 -14.23 -23.19
C LYS A 313 21.34 -13.66 -21.77
N GLU A 314 21.18 -12.35 -21.63
CA GLU A 314 21.43 -11.63 -20.38
C GLU A 314 20.16 -11.10 -19.72
N ILE A 315 18.99 -11.23 -20.35
CA ILE A 315 17.72 -10.74 -19.80
C ILE A 315 16.63 -11.81 -19.88
N TYR A 316 16.33 -12.31 -21.08
CA TYR A 316 15.09 -13.05 -21.32
C TYR A 316 15.18 -14.56 -21.11
N ASP A 317 16.02 -15.27 -21.85
CA ASP A 317 15.93 -16.73 -22.02
C ASP A 317 16.57 -17.51 -20.85
N SER A 318 15.83 -17.58 -19.75
CA SER A 318 16.24 -18.34 -18.56
C SER A 318 16.29 -19.85 -18.80
N THR A 319 15.71 -20.37 -19.89
CA THR A 319 15.77 -21.80 -20.22
C THR A 319 17.16 -22.17 -20.71
N THR A 320 17.72 -21.35 -21.62
CA THR A 320 19.07 -21.57 -22.15
C THR A 320 20.15 -20.97 -21.24
N TYR A 321 19.86 -19.84 -20.59
CA TYR A 321 20.83 -19.08 -19.77
C TYR A 321 20.35 -18.87 -18.33
N PRO A 322 20.15 -19.96 -17.54
CA PRO A 322 19.57 -19.88 -16.20
C PRO A 322 20.42 -19.14 -15.17
N THR A 323 21.67 -18.78 -15.44
CA THR A 323 22.52 -17.99 -14.53
C THR A 323 22.75 -16.56 -15.00
N PHE A 324 22.12 -16.15 -16.11
CA PHE A 324 22.32 -14.82 -16.72
C PHE A 324 21.01 -14.12 -17.06
N ALA A 325 19.98 -14.86 -17.48
CA ALA A 325 18.69 -14.30 -17.89
C ALA A 325 17.59 -14.59 -16.85
N PRO A 326 17.11 -13.58 -16.11
CA PRO A 326 16.11 -13.79 -15.06
C PRO A 326 14.65 -13.76 -15.53
N VAL A 327 14.33 -13.03 -16.61
CA VAL A 327 12.96 -12.57 -16.89
C VAL A 327 11.98 -13.71 -17.17
N LYS A 328 12.31 -14.66 -18.05
CA LYS A 328 11.37 -15.76 -18.37
C LYS A 328 11.00 -16.58 -17.13
N ARG A 329 11.92 -16.74 -16.18
CA ARG A 329 11.66 -17.47 -14.92
C ARG A 329 10.76 -16.68 -13.98
N ASP A 330 11.00 -15.38 -13.83
CA ASP A 330 10.14 -14.49 -13.05
C ASP A 330 8.72 -14.50 -13.64
N LEU A 331 8.56 -14.34 -14.96
CA LEU A 331 7.25 -14.34 -15.63
C LEU A 331 6.50 -15.67 -15.46
N LEU A 332 7.17 -16.81 -15.63
CA LEU A 332 6.54 -18.12 -15.43
C LEU A 332 6.20 -18.38 -13.95
N TYR A 333 6.99 -17.85 -13.02
CA TYR A 333 6.66 -17.88 -11.60
C TYR A 333 5.39 -17.05 -11.31
N VAL A 334 5.32 -15.82 -11.80
CA VAL A 334 4.14 -14.95 -11.65
C VAL A 334 2.90 -15.64 -12.25
N ALA A 335 3.01 -16.18 -13.46
CA ALA A 335 1.90 -16.88 -14.13
C ALA A 335 1.38 -18.08 -13.33
N ALA A 336 2.26 -18.78 -12.60
CA ALA A 336 1.90 -19.93 -11.79
C ALA A 336 1.41 -19.59 -10.37
N ASN A 337 1.76 -18.40 -9.83
CA ASN A 337 1.57 -18.08 -8.41
C ASN A 337 0.69 -16.84 -8.14
N TRP A 338 0.24 -16.11 -9.16
CA TRP A 338 -0.58 -14.89 -8.98
C TRP A 338 -1.85 -15.11 -8.14
N SER A 339 -2.39 -16.34 -8.11
CA SER A 339 -3.61 -16.72 -7.40
C SER A 339 -3.36 -17.30 -6.00
N LEU A 340 -2.13 -17.27 -5.51
CA LEU A 340 -1.78 -17.68 -4.16
C LEU A 340 -1.70 -16.46 -3.23
N GLU A 341 -2.01 -16.67 -1.95
CA GLU A 341 -1.75 -15.66 -0.91
C GLU A 341 -0.25 -15.36 -0.83
N SER A 342 0.09 -14.08 -0.62
CA SER A 342 1.45 -13.61 -0.39
C SER A 342 1.41 -12.41 0.54
N PHE A 343 2.54 -12.01 1.11
CA PHE A 343 2.60 -10.77 1.86
C PHE A 343 2.38 -9.55 0.95
N ASP A 344 1.82 -8.48 1.52
CA ASP A 344 1.65 -7.18 0.88
C ASP A 344 2.98 -6.44 0.69
N LEU A 345 2.94 -5.35 -0.08
CA LEU A 345 4.10 -4.47 -0.31
C LEU A 345 4.65 -3.83 0.97
N TRP A 346 3.88 -3.82 2.06
CA TRP A 346 4.30 -3.35 3.38
C TRP A 346 4.88 -4.46 4.26
N GLU A 347 4.89 -5.70 3.78
CA GLU A 347 5.51 -6.86 4.41
C GLU A 347 4.82 -7.31 5.72
N GLU A 348 3.55 -6.95 5.89
CA GLU A 348 2.82 -7.07 7.16
C GLU A 348 1.79 -8.19 7.15
N GLU A 349 1.14 -8.42 6.00
CA GLU A 349 -0.09 -9.19 5.91
C GLU A 349 -0.06 -10.15 4.72
N SER A 350 -0.34 -11.43 4.98
CA SER A 350 -0.47 -12.45 3.93
C SER A 350 -1.92 -12.59 3.51
N SER A 351 -2.26 -12.15 2.30
CA SER A 351 -3.61 -12.17 1.74
C SER A 351 -3.57 -12.07 0.20
N TYR A 352 -4.70 -11.71 -0.41
CA TYR A 352 -4.79 -11.34 -1.82
C TYR A 352 -4.75 -9.83 -1.95
N HIS A 353 -3.70 -9.26 -2.52
CA HIS A 353 -3.52 -7.80 -2.58
C HIS A 353 -3.80 -7.20 -3.96
N PHE A 354 -4.43 -6.04 -3.99
CA PHE A 354 -4.70 -5.30 -5.22
C PHE A 354 -3.40 -4.90 -5.92
N PHE A 355 -2.42 -4.38 -5.16
CA PHE A 355 -1.09 -4.04 -5.66
C PHE A 355 -0.45 -5.23 -6.39
N ASN A 356 -0.27 -6.36 -5.70
CA ASN A 356 0.35 -7.57 -6.25
C ASN A 356 -0.40 -8.06 -7.51
N SER A 357 -1.73 -7.96 -7.52
CA SER A 357 -2.55 -8.38 -8.68
C SER A 357 -2.32 -7.50 -9.89
N LEU A 358 -2.32 -6.17 -9.73
CA LEU A 358 -2.19 -5.24 -10.86
C LEU A 358 -0.77 -5.23 -11.45
N VAL A 359 0.27 -5.33 -10.61
CA VAL A 359 1.66 -5.42 -11.08
C VAL A 359 1.94 -6.76 -11.76
N SER A 360 1.32 -7.85 -11.28
CA SER A 360 1.35 -9.15 -11.96
C SER A 360 0.69 -9.07 -13.34
N HIS A 361 -0.47 -8.42 -13.45
CA HIS A 361 -1.15 -8.21 -14.73
C HIS A 361 -0.24 -7.46 -15.72
N ARG A 362 0.35 -6.32 -15.33
CA ARG A 362 1.31 -5.59 -16.18
C ARG A 362 2.44 -6.50 -16.66
N ALA A 363 3.15 -7.14 -15.74
CA ALA A 363 4.30 -7.99 -16.06
C ALA A 363 3.93 -9.11 -17.05
N LEU A 364 2.79 -9.77 -16.84
CA LEU A 364 2.31 -10.85 -17.72
C LEU A 364 1.90 -10.33 -19.11
N ARG A 365 1.24 -9.16 -19.19
CA ARG A 365 0.84 -8.54 -20.47
C ARG A 365 2.03 -8.12 -21.32
N ILE A 366 2.94 -7.34 -20.74
CA ILE A 366 4.12 -6.87 -21.47
C ILE A 366 5.07 -8.04 -21.74
N GLY A 367 5.16 -9.00 -20.82
CA GLY A 367 5.92 -10.24 -20.98
C GLY A 367 5.41 -11.11 -22.12
N SER A 368 4.09 -11.26 -22.28
CA SER A 368 3.50 -11.99 -23.41
C SER A 368 3.86 -11.34 -24.75
N THR A 369 3.71 -10.02 -24.84
CA THR A 369 4.07 -9.24 -26.04
C THR A 369 5.55 -9.37 -26.36
N PHE A 370 6.40 -9.30 -25.33
CA PHE A 370 7.85 -9.39 -25.48
C PHE A 370 8.32 -10.80 -25.88
N ALA A 371 7.73 -11.85 -25.31
CA ALA A 371 7.98 -13.24 -25.69
C ALA A 371 7.65 -13.49 -27.18
N LEU A 372 6.55 -12.94 -27.69
CA LEU A 372 6.22 -13.01 -29.13
C LEU A 372 7.27 -12.31 -29.99
N LYS A 373 7.73 -11.12 -29.60
CA LYS A 373 8.83 -10.40 -30.30
C LYS A 373 10.11 -11.23 -30.36
N LEU A 374 10.32 -12.11 -29.38
CA LEU A 374 11.45 -13.02 -29.30
C LEU A 374 11.16 -14.42 -29.86
N ASN A 375 10.07 -14.63 -30.60
CA ASN A 375 9.68 -15.92 -31.19
C ASN A 375 9.45 -17.05 -30.16
N ASP A 376 9.05 -16.72 -28.93
CA ASP A 376 8.72 -17.68 -27.87
C ASP A 376 7.20 -17.73 -27.66
N SER A 377 6.50 -18.34 -28.62
CA SER A 377 5.03 -18.33 -28.68
C SER A 377 4.37 -19.15 -27.55
N ASP A 378 5.03 -20.20 -27.08
CA ASP A 378 4.52 -21.05 -26.00
C ASP A 378 4.47 -20.26 -24.69
N THR A 379 5.58 -19.61 -24.32
CA THR A 379 5.65 -18.74 -23.14
C THR A 379 4.65 -17.60 -23.29
N ALA A 380 4.60 -16.93 -24.44
CA ALA A 380 3.65 -15.85 -24.67
C ALA A 380 2.18 -16.25 -24.41
N SER A 381 1.79 -17.46 -24.85
CA SER A 381 0.45 -17.99 -24.66
C SER A 381 0.15 -18.27 -23.19
N THR A 382 1.10 -18.85 -22.45
CA THR A 382 0.98 -19.04 -20.99
C THR A 382 0.78 -17.71 -20.26
N LEU A 383 1.60 -16.71 -20.59
CA LEU A 383 1.53 -15.40 -19.94
C LEU A 383 0.24 -14.65 -20.25
N SER A 384 -0.22 -14.69 -21.51
CA SER A 384 -1.50 -14.06 -21.90
C SER A 384 -2.67 -14.68 -21.14
N ALA A 385 -2.74 -16.01 -21.05
CA ALA A 385 -3.81 -16.70 -20.34
C ALA A 385 -3.81 -16.37 -18.84
N ALA A 386 -2.62 -16.27 -18.23
CA ALA A 386 -2.49 -15.86 -16.84
C ALA A 386 -2.93 -14.40 -16.63
N ALA A 387 -2.56 -13.49 -17.54
CA ALA A 387 -2.97 -12.08 -17.47
C ALA A 387 -4.50 -11.93 -17.60
N ASP A 388 -5.14 -12.67 -18.51
CA ASP A 388 -6.60 -12.72 -18.64
C ASP A 388 -7.26 -13.22 -17.34
N ALA A 389 -6.68 -14.24 -16.71
CA ALA A 389 -7.19 -14.80 -15.46
C ALA A 389 -7.04 -13.85 -14.27
N VAL A 390 -5.94 -13.08 -14.20
CA VAL A 390 -5.76 -12.02 -13.19
C VAL A 390 -6.88 -11.01 -13.32
N VAL A 391 -7.08 -10.43 -14.51
CA VAL A 391 -8.13 -9.41 -14.76
C VAL A 391 -9.53 -9.94 -14.43
N ALA A 392 -9.84 -11.19 -14.80
CA ALA A 392 -11.11 -11.82 -14.46
C ALA A 392 -11.37 -11.90 -12.95
N GLY A 393 -10.31 -11.96 -12.12
CA GLY A 393 -10.39 -11.95 -10.67
C GLY A 393 -10.41 -10.56 -10.04
N MET A 394 -9.98 -9.50 -10.74
CA MET A 394 -9.78 -8.18 -10.12
C MET A 394 -11.08 -7.48 -9.70
N GLY A 395 -12.23 -7.83 -10.29
CA GLY A 395 -13.53 -7.28 -9.89
C GLY A 395 -13.86 -7.49 -8.40
N ARG A 396 -13.22 -8.46 -7.74
CA ARG A 396 -13.36 -8.73 -6.30
C ARG A 396 -12.89 -7.60 -5.40
N PHE A 397 -11.98 -6.75 -5.89
CA PHE A 397 -11.42 -5.66 -5.10
C PHE A 397 -12.35 -4.43 -5.08
N TRP A 398 -13.34 -4.35 -5.96
CA TRP A 398 -14.30 -3.25 -5.92
C TRP A 398 -15.39 -3.51 -4.87
N ASP A 399 -15.48 -2.64 -3.87
CA ASP A 399 -16.55 -2.66 -2.89
C ASP A 399 -17.60 -1.59 -3.22
N GLU A 400 -18.76 -2.04 -3.70
CA GLU A 400 -19.88 -1.17 -4.07
C GLU A 400 -20.47 -0.41 -2.88
N ASN A 401 -20.39 -0.94 -1.67
CA ASN A 401 -20.99 -0.31 -0.48
C ASN A 401 -20.11 0.83 0.02
N ARG A 402 -18.79 0.59 0.04
CA ARG A 402 -17.78 1.59 0.40
C ARG A 402 -17.48 2.57 -0.72
N GLN A 403 -17.82 2.22 -1.96
CA GLN A 403 -17.37 2.92 -3.17
C GLN A 403 -15.83 3.05 -3.17
N LEU A 404 -15.14 1.95 -2.90
CA LEU A 404 -13.70 1.90 -2.64
C LEU A 404 -13.09 0.67 -3.28
N ILE A 405 -11.91 0.82 -3.90
CA ILE A 405 -11.06 -0.32 -4.23
C ILE A 405 -10.36 -0.78 -2.94
N LEU A 406 -10.61 -2.02 -2.55
CA LEU A 406 -9.99 -2.66 -1.41
C LEU A 406 -8.52 -2.94 -1.72
N TYR A 407 -7.63 -2.59 -0.79
CA TYR A 407 -6.20 -2.89 -0.91
C TYR A 407 -5.92 -4.40 -0.81
N GLU A 408 -6.77 -5.13 -0.08
CA GLU A 408 -6.72 -6.58 0.05
C GLU A 408 -8.11 -7.21 -0.06
N TYR A 409 -8.14 -8.48 -0.44
CA TYR A 409 -9.33 -9.32 -0.45
C TYR A 409 -9.11 -10.49 0.51
N GLY A 410 -9.56 -10.34 1.75
CA GLY A 410 -9.33 -11.30 2.82
C GLY A 410 -9.88 -10.81 4.16
N PRO A 411 -9.57 -11.49 5.27
CA PRO A 411 -9.91 -10.99 6.60
C PRO A 411 -9.23 -9.65 6.88
N VAL A 412 -9.85 -8.78 7.68
CA VAL A 412 -9.18 -7.55 8.14
C VAL A 412 -8.05 -7.93 9.09
N LEU A 413 -6.82 -7.73 8.63
CA LEU A 413 -5.62 -7.93 9.44
C LEU A 413 -5.13 -6.60 10.01
N LYS A 414 -4.30 -6.68 11.05
CA LYS A 414 -3.65 -5.55 11.77
C LYS A 414 -4.56 -4.36 12.11
N ASN A 415 -5.86 -4.58 12.25
CA ASN A 415 -6.85 -3.54 12.50
C ASN A 415 -6.92 -2.46 11.39
N LYS A 416 -6.63 -2.80 10.12
CA LYS A 416 -6.83 -1.93 8.94
C LYS A 416 -8.30 -1.77 8.56
N THR A 417 -9.12 -1.36 9.53
CA THR A 417 -10.60 -1.38 9.49
C THR A 417 -11.23 -0.38 8.51
N SER A 418 -10.48 0.60 8.02
CA SER A 418 -10.93 1.60 7.05
C SER A 418 -10.94 1.07 5.63
N PHE A 419 -10.20 -0.01 5.35
CA PHE A 419 -9.97 -0.56 4.01
C PHE A 419 -9.24 0.39 3.05
N LYS A 420 -8.62 1.45 3.58
CA LYS A 420 -7.96 2.50 2.80
C LYS A 420 -6.46 2.37 2.92
N ASP A 421 -5.78 2.18 1.80
CA ASP A 421 -4.33 2.08 1.74
C ASP A 421 -3.83 2.74 0.44
N ILE A 422 -2.75 3.52 0.53
CA ILE A 422 -2.09 4.13 -0.63
C ILE A 422 -1.54 3.07 -1.61
N ALA A 423 -1.37 1.82 -1.16
CA ALA A 423 -1.06 0.65 -1.98
C ALA A 423 -1.95 0.51 -3.22
N VAL A 424 -3.22 0.95 -3.14
CA VAL A 424 -4.13 0.97 -4.29
C VAL A 424 -3.59 1.89 -5.38
N ILE A 425 -3.18 3.10 -5.02
CA ILE A 425 -2.68 4.08 -5.98
C ILE A 425 -1.27 3.73 -6.45
N LEU A 426 -0.42 3.20 -5.57
CA LEU A 426 0.86 2.62 -5.97
C LEU A 426 0.67 1.50 -7.01
N GLY A 427 -0.32 0.63 -6.80
CA GLY A 427 -0.65 -0.45 -7.73
C GLY A 427 -1.07 0.07 -9.10
N VAL A 428 -1.84 1.16 -9.13
CA VAL A 428 -2.21 1.84 -10.38
C VAL A 428 -0.99 2.47 -11.06
N LEU A 429 -0.10 3.14 -10.32
CA LEU A 429 1.07 3.79 -10.90
C LEU A 429 2.07 2.80 -11.50
N HIS A 430 2.29 1.66 -10.83
CA HIS A 430 3.31 0.67 -11.19
C HIS A 430 2.77 -0.52 -12.00
N GLY A 431 1.46 -0.79 -11.93
CA GLY A 431 0.82 -1.93 -12.59
C GLY A 431 -0.18 -1.59 -13.70
N TYR A 432 -0.42 -0.31 -14.02
CA TYR A 432 -1.22 0.02 -15.20
C TYR A 432 -0.46 -0.33 -16.49
N ALA A 433 -1.09 -1.12 -17.36
CA ALA A 433 -0.48 -1.66 -18.57
C ALA A 433 -0.93 -0.97 -19.88
N ASP A 434 -1.49 0.24 -19.77
CA ASP A 434 -2.08 1.01 -20.89
C ASP A 434 -3.22 0.26 -21.62
N ASP A 435 -4.04 -0.50 -20.88
CA ASP A 435 -5.11 -1.36 -21.40
C ASP A 435 -6.51 -1.07 -20.77
N ASP A 436 -6.69 0.13 -20.22
CA ASP A 436 -7.89 0.62 -19.53
C ASP A 436 -8.28 -0.13 -18.23
N ILE A 437 -7.52 -1.14 -17.79
CA ILE A 437 -7.74 -1.83 -16.52
C ILE A 437 -7.20 -0.97 -15.36
N PHE A 438 -8.11 -0.39 -14.57
CA PHE A 438 -7.78 0.55 -13.48
C PHE A 438 -6.87 1.70 -13.90
N SER A 439 -7.14 2.31 -15.07
CA SER A 439 -6.40 3.46 -15.57
C SER A 439 -6.42 4.66 -14.60
N TYR A 440 -5.52 5.64 -14.81
CA TYR A 440 -5.42 6.84 -13.98
C TYR A 440 -6.72 7.67 -13.90
N THR A 441 -7.61 7.49 -14.88
CA THR A 441 -8.90 8.19 -15.01
C THR A 441 -10.11 7.29 -14.73
N ASN A 442 -9.88 6.04 -14.32
CA ASN A 442 -10.94 5.13 -13.91
C ASN A 442 -11.70 5.70 -12.70
N ASP A 443 -13.02 5.63 -12.70
CA ASP A 443 -13.84 6.29 -11.69
C ASP A 443 -13.71 5.66 -10.29
N GLN A 444 -13.50 4.34 -10.22
CA GLN A 444 -13.20 3.62 -8.98
C GLN A 444 -11.83 4.04 -8.42
N VAL A 445 -10.83 4.25 -9.28
CA VAL A 445 -9.51 4.77 -8.89
C VAL A 445 -9.63 6.19 -8.35
N LEU A 446 -10.34 7.08 -9.05
CA LEU A 446 -10.52 8.48 -8.64
C LEU A 446 -11.22 8.60 -7.28
N VAL A 447 -12.32 7.88 -7.08
CA VAL A 447 -13.03 7.92 -5.78
C VAL A 447 -12.19 7.30 -4.67
N SER A 448 -11.43 6.24 -4.96
CA SER A 448 -10.52 5.63 -3.97
C SER A 448 -9.40 6.60 -3.58
N ALA A 449 -8.79 7.28 -4.55
CA ALA A 449 -7.78 8.31 -4.30
C ALA A 449 -8.32 9.43 -3.42
N TYR A 450 -9.56 9.88 -3.66
CA TYR A 450 -10.25 10.83 -2.80
C TYR A 450 -10.44 10.31 -1.37
N GLN A 451 -10.96 9.10 -1.23
CA GLN A 451 -11.25 8.51 0.08
C GLN A 451 -9.98 8.25 0.89
N ILE A 452 -8.92 7.77 0.24
CA ILE A 452 -7.60 7.54 0.85
C ILE A 452 -7.02 8.89 1.28
N ALA A 453 -6.91 9.86 0.37
CA ALA A 453 -6.29 11.14 0.69
C ALA A 453 -6.99 11.87 1.83
N THR A 454 -8.32 11.97 1.77
CA THR A 454 -9.08 12.71 2.77
C THR A 454 -9.17 12.01 4.13
N SER A 455 -8.92 10.70 4.19
CA SER A 455 -8.88 9.98 5.47
C SER A 455 -7.76 10.47 6.39
N PHE A 456 -6.66 10.98 5.83
CA PHE A 456 -5.52 11.47 6.61
C PHE A 456 -5.72 12.85 7.24
N LEU A 457 -6.76 13.60 6.84
CA LEU A 457 -7.08 14.93 7.40
C LEU A 457 -7.31 14.90 8.91
N SER A 458 -7.93 13.83 9.42
CA SER A 458 -8.17 13.63 10.85
C SER A 458 -7.10 12.81 11.55
N VAL A 459 -6.22 12.14 10.78
CA VAL A 459 -5.17 11.28 11.33
C VAL A 459 -3.96 12.12 11.73
N TYR A 460 -3.47 12.99 10.86
CA TYR A 460 -2.22 13.71 11.12
C TYR A 460 -2.47 15.15 11.60
N PRO A 461 -2.00 15.53 12.80
CA PRO A 461 -2.10 16.92 13.26
C PRO A 461 -1.53 17.95 12.27
N ILE A 462 -0.44 17.64 11.57
CA ILE A 462 0.15 18.53 10.55
C ILE A 462 -0.76 18.79 9.35
N ALA A 463 -1.80 17.97 9.10
CA ALA A 463 -2.76 18.20 8.03
C ALA A 463 -3.57 19.51 8.23
N LYS A 464 -3.57 20.07 9.45
CA LYS A 464 -4.17 21.38 9.76
C LYS A 464 -3.36 22.56 9.20
N VAL A 465 -2.09 22.35 8.87
CA VAL A 465 -1.24 23.38 8.24
C VAL A 465 -1.46 23.29 6.73
N THR A 466 -2.40 24.08 6.21
CA THR A 466 -2.85 24.02 4.80
C THR A 466 -2.14 25.01 3.88
N LEU A 467 -1.33 25.91 4.43
CA LEU A 467 -0.56 26.92 3.70
C LEU A 467 0.88 26.94 4.21
N ASP A 468 1.84 27.18 3.31
CA ASP A 468 3.20 27.54 3.69
C ASP A 468 3.32 29.03 4.08
N SER A 469 4.53 29.46 4.44
CA SER A 469 4.80 30.85 4.84
C SER A 469 4.62 31.88 3.72
N ALA A 470 4.62 31.45 2.46
CA ALA A 470 4.38 32.29 1.28
C ALA A 470 2.91 32.26 0.82
N GLY A 471 2.03 31.53 1.53
CA GLY A 471 0.62 31.36 1.18
C GLY A 471 0.37 30.29 0.10
N GLY A 472 1.36 29.47 -0.23
CA GLY A 472 1.21 28.34 -1.13
C GLY A 472 0.41 27.21 -0.48
N VAL A 473 -0.56 26.63 -1.20
CA VAL A 473 -1.39 25.54 -0.70
C VAL A 473 -0.55 24.29 -0.45
N LEU A 474 -0.58 23.76 0.76
CA LEU A 474 0.05 22.48 1.09
C LEU A 474 -0.98 21.36 0.94
N GLY A 475 -0.63 20.34 0.16
CA GLY A 475 -1.45 19.15 -0.05
C GLY A 475 -1.65 18.35 1.24
N ILE A 476 -2.54 17.36 1.20
CA ILE A 476 -2.79 16.49 2.35
C ILE A 476 -1.54 15.63 2.59
N PRO A 477 -0.97 15.56 3.80
CA PRO A 477 0.10 14.61 4.09
C PRO A 477 -0.47 13.18 4.08
N ILE A 478 0.20 12.28 3.35
CA ILE A 478 -0.28 10.90 3.10
C ILE A 478 0.73 9.91 3.70
N GLY A 479 0.24 8.92 4.44
CA GLY A 479 1.02 7.76 4.87
C GLY A 479 0.57 6.48 4.17
N ARG A 480 0.90 5.31 4.73
CA ARG A 480 0.51 4.01 4.16
C ARG A 480 -1.01 3.81 4.24
N TYR A 481 -1.54 3.75 5.45
CA TYR A 481 -2.97 3.60 5.76
C TYR A 481 -3.33 4.32 7.08
N PRO A 482 -4.59 4.72 7.31
CA PRO A 482 -4.98 5.56 8.46
C PRO A 482 -4.74 4.93 9.83
N GLU A 483 -4.83 3.61 9.93
CA GLU A 483 -4.65 2.84 11.17
C GLU A 483 -3.20 2.47 11.47
N ASP A 484 -2.26 2.90 10.63
CA ASP A 484 -0.85 2.55 10.76
C ASP A 484 -0.30 2.91 12.15
N VAL A 485 0.46 1.98 12.71
CA VAL A 485 1.10 2.06 14.02
C VAL A 485 2.62 2.09 13.93
N TYR A 486 3.19 1.82 12.75
CA TYR A 486 4.62 1.90 12.53
C TYR A 486 5.11 3.35 12.54
N ASN A 487 6.16 3.63 13.29
CA ASN A 487 6.69 5.00 13.47
C ASN A 487 8.10 5.18 12.88
N GLY A 488 8.50 4.30 11.96
CA GLY A 488 9.83 4.27 11.36
C GLY A 488 10.88 3.45 12.11
N THR A 489 10.65 3.08 13.38
CA THR A 489 11.62 2.27 14.16
C THR A 489 10.98 1.18 15.03
N GLY A 490 9.66 1.24 15.20
CA GLY A 490 8.86 0.28 15.96
C GLY A 490 7.38 0.59 15.79
N THR A 491 6.53 0.04 16.65
CA THR A 491 5.08 0.25 16.62
C THR A 491 4.57 0.93 17.90
N ALA A 492 3.61 1.84 17.74
CA ALA A 492 2.93 2.50 18.85
C ALA A 492 1.48 2.84 18.47
N PRO A 493 0.54 2.90 19.44
CA PRO A 493 -0.79 3.44 19.18
C PRO A 493 -0.68 4.85 18.61
N SER A 494 -1.30 5.11 17.45
CA SER A 494 -1.11 6.36 16.70
C SER A 494 0.35 6.65 16.34
N GLY A 495 1.13 5.60 16.04
CA GLY A 495 2.53 5.69 15.63
C GLY A 495 2.73 6.01 14.16
N GLY A 496 1.78 5.65 13.30
CA GLY A 496 1.81 5.88 11.85
C GLY A 496 2.11 7.33 11.48
N ASN A 497 3.05 7.51 10.56
CA ASN A 497 3.44 8.81 10.03
C ASN A 497 3.08 8.95 8.54
N PRO A 498 3.02 10.18 8.02
CA PRO A 498 3.14 10.45 6.59
C PRO A 498 4.46 9.93 6.00
N TRP A 499 4.41 9.48 4.75
CA TRP A 499 5.58 9.01 4.00
C TRP A 499 5.85 9.94 2.83
N TYR A 500 7.13 10.19 2.54
CA TYR A 500 7.51 11.02 1.40
C TYR A 500 7.02 10.40 0.09
N LEU A 501 7.23 9.09 -0.08
CA LEU A 501 6.76 8.37 -1.27
C LEU A 501 5.24 8.40 -1.39
N ALA A 502 4.49 8.18 -0.30
CA ALA A 502 3.02 8.12 -0.36
C ALA A 502 2.39 9.48 -0.69
N THR A 503 2.96 10.57 -0.16
CA THR A 503 2.52 11.93 -0.50
C THR A 503 2.83 12.25 -1.96
N THR A 504 3.98 11.80 -2.45
CA THR A 504 4.41 11.99 -3.84
C THR A 504 3.58 11.14 -4.82
N THR A 505 3.16 9.93 -4.43
CA THR A 505 2.25 9.05 -5.19
C THR A 505 0.96 9.76 -5.56
N MET A 506 0.37 10.52 -4.64
CA MET A 506 -0.84 11.31 -4.93
C MET A 506 -0.58 12.42 -5.96
N ALA A 507 0.58 13.08 -5.89
CA ALA A 507 0.97 14.06 -6.90
C ALA A 507 1.11 13.42 -8.28
N GLU A 508 1.81 12.28 -8.35
CA GLU A 508 2.04 11.56 -9.60
C GLU A 508 0.72 11.10 -10.24
N LEU A 509 -0.20 10.51 -9.45
CA LEU A 509 -1.52 10.13 -9.94
C LEU A 509 -2.23 11.32 -10.60
N PHE A 510 -2.23 12.50 -9.96
CA PHE A 510 -2.93 13.66 -10.47
C PHE A 510 -2.28 14.20 -11.76
N TYR A 511 -0.94 14.20 -11.86
CA TYR A 511 -0.27 14.55 -13.12
C TYR A 511 -0.60 13.56 -14.24
N LYS A 512 -0.59 12.26 -13.96
CA LYS A 512 -0.90 11.22 -14.95
C LYS A 512 -2.38 11.25 -15.36
N ALA A 513 -3.30 11.44 -14.42
CA ALA A 513 -4.73 11.62 -14.71
C ALA A 513 -4.97 12.85 -15.58
N THR A 514 -4.30 13.97 -15.29
CA THR A 514 -4.34 15.19 -16.11
C THR A 514 -3.89 14.93 -17.54
N LEU A 515 -2.77 14.20 -17.71
CA LEU A 515 -2.24 13.82 -19.02
C LEU A 515 -3.23 12.90 -19.77
N SER A 516 -3.81 11.91 -19.10
CA SER A 516 -4.80 10.99 -19.67
C SER A 516 -6.08 11.71 -20.12
N PHE A 517 -6.67 12.56 -19.28
CA PHE A 517 -7.85 13.35 -19.66
C PHE A 517 -7.56 14.31 -20.82
N THR A 518 -6.40 14.96 -20.81
CA THR A 518 -5.97 15.86 -21.90
C THR A 518 -5.79 15.09 -23.22
N SER A 519 -5.19 13.91 -23.15
CA SER A 519 -4.99 13.05 -24.34
C SER A 519 -6.32 12.51 -24.87
N ALA A 520 -7.25 12.15 -23.98
CA ALA A 520 -8.60 11.72 -24.34
C ALA A 520 -9.50 12.87 -24.85
N ASN A 521 -9.09 14.13 -24.66
CA ASN A 521 -9.86 15.34 -24.99
C ASN A 521 -11.25 15.44 -24.32
N GLN A 522 -11.47 14.72 -23.21
CA GLN A 522 -12.73 14.75 -22.49
C GLN A 522 -12.59 14.24 -21.06
N ILE A 523 -13.52 14.67 -20.19
CA ILE A 523 -13.75 14.10 -18.86
C ILE A 523 -15.18 13.54 -18.84
N LEU A 524 -15.34 12.24 -18.58
CA LEU A 524 -16.62 11.65 -18.23
C LEU A 524 -16.76 11.64 -16.71
N VAL A 525 -17.83 12.24 -16.18
CA VAL A 525 -18.12 12.19 -14.74
C VAL A 525 -19.24 11.19 -14.47
N THR A 526 -18.96 10.25 -13.57
CA THR A 526 -19.91 9.22 -13.12
C THR A 526 -20.38 9.53 -11.70
N ASN A 527 -21.42 8.82 -11.23
CA ASN A 527 -21.81 8.90 -9.82
C ASN A 527 -20.66 8.46 -8.90
N THR A 528 -19.91 7.44 -9.30
CA THR A 528 -18.73 6.92 -8.60
C THR A 528 -17.66 7.99 -8.42
N SER A 529 -17.29 8.70 -9.49
CA SER A 529 -16.20 9.70 -9.47
C SER A 529 -16.63 11.08 -8.94
N LEU A 530 -17.92 11.35 -8.78
CA LEU A 530 -18.41 12.66 -8.35
C LEU A 530 -17.80 13.18 -7.02
N PRO A 531 -17.62 12.36 -5.97
CA PRO A 531 -16.99 12.83 -4.73
C PRO A 531 -15.57 13.35 -4.93
N PHE A 532 -14.80 12.71 -5.82
CA PHE A 532 -13.46 13.17 -6.19
C PHE A 532 -13.51 14.58 -6.80
N TRP A 533 -14.39 14.79 -7.78
CA TRP A 533 -14.54 16.10 -8.43
C TRP A 533 -15.09 17.17 -7.48
N THR A 534 -16.01 16.80 -6.59
CA THR A 534 -16.60 17.71 -5.61
C THR A 534 -15.56 18.23 -4.62
N TYR A 535 -14.59 17.39 -4.24
CA TYR A 535 -13.51 17.80 -3.34
C TYR A 535 -12.38 18.51 -4.10
N PHE A 536 -11.83 17.90 -5.16
CA PHE A 536 -10.62 18.41 -5.79
C PHE A 536 -10.88 19.49 -6.83
N ALA A 537 -12.06 19.53 -7.46
CA ALA A 537 -12.40 20.51 -8.50
C ALA A 537 -13.80 21.11 -8.32
N PRO A 538 -14.18 21.60 -7.12
CA PRO A 538 -15.54 22.10 -6.86
C PRO A 538 -15.93 23.24 -7.82
N SER A 539 -14.97 24.10 -8.16
CA SER A 539 -15.18 25.23 -9.07
C SER A 539 -15.55 24.81 -10.50
N ALA A 540 -15.21 23.59 -10.92
CA ALA A 540 -15.59 23.08 -12.23
C ALA A 540 -17.09 22.73 -12.32
N SER A 541 -17.78 22.59 -11.17
CA SER A 541 -19.22 22.31 -11.08
C SER A 541 -19.67 21.12 -11.93
N LEU A 542 -18.87 20.05 -11.94
CA LEU A 542 -19.15 18.86 -12.73
C LEU A 542 -20.31 18.07 -12.13
N THR A 543 -21.15 17.49 -12.99
CA THR A 543 -22.31 16.69 -12.61
C THR A 543 -22.22 15.29 -13.21
N PRO A 544 -22.72 14.25 -12.51
CA PRO A 544 -22.63 12.88 -12.99
C PRO A 544 -23.48 12.65 -14.23
N GLY A 545 -23.05 11.72 -15.09
CA GLY A 545 -23.69 11.38 -16.36
C GLY A 545 -23.30 12.28 -17.54
N ASN A 546 -22.50 13.33 -17.31
CA ASN A 546 -22.07 14.27 -18.34
C ASN A 546 -20.63 14.00 -18.80
N THR A 547 -20.40 14.25 -20.09
CA THR A 547 -19.08 14.29 -20.71
C THR A 547 -18.71 15.73 -21.03
N TYR A 548 -17.55 16.17 -20.55
CA TYR A 548 -17.02 17.52 -20.72
C TYR A 548 -15.87 17.48 -21.73
N PRO A 549 -16.04 17.97 -22.96
CA PRO A 549 -14.96 18.00 -23.95
C PRO A 549 -13.88 19.03 -23.56
N SER A 550 -12.67 18.87 -24.10
CA SER A 550 -11.52 19.73 -23.80
C SER A 550 -11.73 21.21 -24.15
N THR A 551 -12.68 21.51 -25.04
CA THR A 551 -13.08 22.88 -25.39
C THR A 551 -13.98 23.55 -24.35
N SER A 552 -14.52 22.81 -23.38
CA SER A 552 -15.43 23.35 -22.37
C SER A 552 -14.69 24.07 -21.23
N PRO A 553 -15.23 25.18 -20.69
CA PRO A 553 -14.64 25.84 -19.52
C PRO A 553 -14.57 24.95 -18.28
N ALA A 554 -15.55 24.05 -18.10
CA ALA A 554 -15.59 23.11 -16.99
C ALA A 554 -14.43 22.10 -17.05
N PHE A 555 -14.09 21.59 -18.25
CA PHE A 555 -12.91 20.75 -18.45
C PHE A 555 -11.63 21.51 -18.05
N GLN A 556 -11.44 22.73 -18.57
CA GLN A 556 -10.22 23.52 -18.29
C GLN A 556 -10.09 23.84 -16.79
N THR A 557 -11.20 24.14 -16.12
CA THR A 557 -11.24 24.38 -14.68
C THR A 557 -10.90 23.11 -13.89
N ALA A 558 -11.42 21.96 -14.32
CA ALA A 558 -11.14 20.68 -13.67
C ALA A 558 -9.66 20.28 -13.82
N ILE A 559 -9.10 20.41 -15.03
CA ILE A 559 -7.68 20.15 -15.30
C ILE A 559 -6.80 21.08 -14.48
N GLY A 560 -7.06 22.39 -14.49
CA GLY A 560 -6.32 23.35 -13.66
C GLY A 560 -6.37 22.99 -12.18
N ALA A 561 -7.52 22.55 -11.67
CA ALA A 561 -7.63 22.11 -10.28
C ALA A 561 -6.78 20.86 -9.98
N LEU A 562 -6.75 19.86 -10.86
CA LEU A 562 -5.90 18.69 -10.69
C LEU A 562 -4.40 19.04 -10.72
N GLU A 563 -3.98 19.89 -11.66
CA GLU A 563 -2.59 20.40 -11.71
C GLU A 563 -2.22 21.13 -10.40
N GLY A 564 -3.11 21.98 -9.90
CA GLY A 564 -2.91 22.72 -8.67
C GLY A 564 -2.80 21.83 -7.43
N TRP A 565 -3.64 20.80 -7.34
CA TRP A 565 -3.57 19.82 -6.25
C TRP A 565 -2.33 18.94 -6.34
N ALA A 566 -1.91 18.54 -7.55
CA ALA A 566 -0.68 17.80 -7.75
C ALA A 566 0.54 18.59 -7.27
N ASP A 567 0.63 19.88 -7.63
CA ASP A 567 1.66 20.79 -7.14
C ASP A 567 1.55 21.01 -5.62
N ALA A 568 0.34 21.01 -5.05
CA ALA A 568 0.14 21.09 -3.59
C ALA A 568 0.70 19.86 -2.85
N PHE A 569 0.52 18.65 -3.37
CA PHE A 569 1.15 17.44 -2.82
C PHE A 569 2.68 17.49 -2.91
N MET A 570 3.23 17.92 -4.06
CA MET A 570 4.68 18.16 -4.18
C MET A 570 5.17 19.24 -3.20
N ARG A 571 4.38 20.28 -2.99
CA ARG A 571 4.70 21.34 -2.02
C ARG A 571 4.66 20.83 -0.57
N ARG A 572 3.75 19.90 -0.23
CA ARG A 572 3.77 19.22 1.08
C ARG A 572 5.08 18.50 1.31
N VAL A 573 5.56 17.75 0.31
CA VAL A 573 6.86 17.08 0.36
C VAL A 573 7.96 18.13 0.56
N LYS A 574 8.05 19.11 -0.34
CA LYS A 574 9.01 20.23 -0.28
C LYS A 574 9.05 20.91 1.10
N PHE A 575 7.89 21.10 1.73
CA PHE A 575 7.77 21.78 3.03
C PHE A 575 8.39 20.99 4.19
N HIS A 576 8.49 19.66 4.06
CA HIS A 576 9.05 18.77 5.07
C HIS A 576 10.44 18.22 4.71
N VAL A 577 10.93 18.47 3.48
CA VAL A 577 12.31 18.13 3.12
C VAL A 577 13.28 18.97 3.96
N PRO A 578 14.29 18.36 4.64
CA PRO A 578 15.32 19.11 5.35
C PRO A 578 16.20 19.96 4.41
N ASP A 579 16.94 20.92 4.97
CA ASP A 579 17.82 21.82 4.21
C ASP A 579 18.88 21.10 3.35
N ASP A 580 19.29 19.88 3.73
CA ASP A 580 20.25 19.06 2.99
C ASP A 580 19.63 18.26 1.83
N GLY A 581 18.31 18.38 1.65
CA GLY A 581 17.55 17.73 0.58
C GLY A 581 17.38 16.22 0.73
N ARG A 582 17.79 15.62 1.86
CA ARG A 582 17.74 14.17 2.05
C ARG A 582 16.35 13.71 2.44
N LEU A 583 15.89 12.63 1.81
CA LEU A 583 14.58 12.04 2.06
C LEU A 583 14.73 10.76 2.87
N ALA A 584 14.12 10.74 4.04
CA ALA A 584 13.94 9.52 4.81
C ALA A 584 12.73 8.74 4.28
N GLU A 585 12.34 7.69 5.00
CA GLU A 585 11.09 6.96 4.81
C GLU A 585 9.87 7.84 5.15
N GLU A 586 9.91 8.48 6.31
CA GLU A 586 8.76 9.15 6.91
C GLU A 586 9.07 10.61 7.32
N TYR A 587 8.02 11.38 7.57
CA TYR A 587 8.10 12.63 8.33
C TYR A 587 7.02 12.64 9.41
N ASP A 588 7.39 13.06 10.62
CA ASP A 588 6.58 12.94 11.83
C ASP A 588 5.20 13.58 11.67
N ARG A 589 4.16 12.85 12.06
CA ARG A 589 2.77 13.31 11.97
C ARG A 589 2.45 14.59 12.75
N ASN A 590 3.28 14.99 13.71
CA ASN A 590 3.02 16.14 14.60
C ASN A 590 3.85 17.36 14.25
N ASP A 591 5.15 17.17 13.98
CA ASP A 591 6.09 18.26 13.73
C ASP A 591 6.67 18.28 12.31
N GLY A 592 6.47 17.22 11.53
CA GLY A 592 6.95 17.11 10.16
C GLY A 592 8.46 16.91 10.02
N ILE A 593 9.18 16.59 11.11
CA ILE A 593 10.60 16.26 11.07
C ILE A 593 10.75 14.83 10.56
N LYS A 594 11.75 14.57 9.72
CA LYS A 594 12.03 13.22 9.19
C LYS A 594 12.11 12.13 10.30
N ARG A 595 11.62 10.93 9.97
CA ARG A 595 11.59 9.71 10.79
C ARG A 595 11.88 8.48 9.91
N GLY A 596 12.16 7.35 10.55
CA GLY A 596 12.38 6.07 9.88
C GLY A 596 13.72 5.97 9.18
N ALA A 597 13.78 5.09 8.18
CA ALA A 597 15.00 4.79 7.44
C ALA A 597 15.52 6.04 6.70
N GLU A 598 16.78 6.42 6.95
CA GLU A 598 17.45 7.56 6.30
C GLU A 598 17.81 7.24 4.84
N ASP A 599 17.73 8.22 3.94
CA ASP A 599 18.05 8.04 2.52
C ASP A 599 17.34 6.84 1.88
N LEU A 600 16.02 6.76 2.08
CA LEU A 600 15.22 5.70 1.48
C LEU A 600 15.23 5.87 -0.05
N THR A 601 15.72 4.86 -0.77
CA THR A 601 15.87 4.90 -2.23
C THR A 601 14.53 5.15 -2.93
N TRP A 602 13.46 4.51 -2.44
CA TRP A 602 12.12 4.67 -3.01
C TRP A 602 11.55 6.09 -2.80
N SER A 603 11.86 6.77 -1.69
CA SER A 603 11.49 8.18 -1.51
C SER A 603 12.10 9.06 -2.60
N TYR A 604 13.37 8.86 -2.94
CA TYR A 604 14.02 9.59 -4.04
C TYR A 604 13.43 9.23 -5.41
N ALA A 605 13.21 7.94 -5.67
CA ALA A 605 12.61 7.46 -6.91
C ALA A 605 11.23 8.08 -7.15
N SER A 606 10.38 8.12 -6.11
CA SER A 606 9.03 8.69 -6.20
C SER A 606 9.01 10.17 -6.60
N VAL A 607 9.94 10.97 -6.07
CA VAL A 607 10.06 12.40 -6.43
C VAL A 607 10.50 12.55 -7.88
N ILE A 608 11.37 11.66 -8.38
CA ILE A 608 11.82 11.67 -9.77
C ILE A 608 10.66 11.32 -10.72
N THR A 609 9.91 10.25 -10.45
CA THR A 609 8.78 9.83 -11.31
C THR A 609 7.68 10.88 -11.32
N ALA A 610 7.31 11.45 -10.16
CA ALA A 610 6.34 12.54 -10.10
C ALA A 610 6.80 13.79 -10.84
N ALA A 611 8.09 14.14 -10.76
CA ALA A 611 8.64 15.29 -11.50
C ALA A 611 8.65 15.05 -13.01
N MET A 612 8.95 13.83 -13.47
CA MET A 612 8.84 13.46 -14.89
C MET A 612 7.37 13.48 -15.36
N ALA A 613 6.43 12.97 -14.57
CA ALA A 613 5.00 13.05 -14.85
C ALA A 613 4.52 14.50 -14.96
N ARG A 614 4.97 15.37 -14.05
CA ARG A 614 4.72 16.81 -14.08
C ARG A 614 5.28 17.48 -15.34
N ALA A 615 6.49 17.13 -15.75
CA ALA A 615 7.07 17.66 -16.98
C ALA A 615 6.27 17.24 -18.21
N ARG A 616 5.86 15.97 -18.28
CA ARG A 616 5.01 15.44 -19.37
C ARG A 616 3.65 16.14 -19.42
N SER A 617 2.99 16.38 -18.28
CA SER A 617 1.71 17.12 -18.24
C SER A 617 1.86 18.58 -18.66
N ARG A 618 3.00 19.22 -18.34
CA ARG A 618 3.38 20.55 -18.85
C ARG A 618 3.83 20.59 -20.31
N LYS A 619 3.92 19.42 -20.98
CA LYS A 619 4.51 19.27 -22.32
C LYS A 619 5.97 19.72 -22.41
N ASP A 620 6.68 19.70 -21.28
CA ASP A 620 8.12 19.96 -21.21
C ASP A 620 8.89 18.69 -21.59
N THR A 621 9.15 18.54 -22.89
CA THR A 621 9.89 17.40 -23.44
C THR A 621 11.41 17.50 -23.24
N ALA A 622 11.92 18.67 -22.83
CA ALA A 622 13.33 18.87 -22.56
C ALA A 622 13.71 18.37 -21.17
N TYR A 623 12.83 18.54 -20.18
CA TYR A 623 13.09 18.20 -18.79
C TYR A 623 13.58 16.75 -18.58
N PRO A 624 12.94 15.69 -19.09
CA PRO A 624 13.45 14.32 -18.89
C PRO A 624 14.85 14.12 -19.48
N ARG A 625 15.15 14.72 -20.63
CA ARG A 625 16.47 14.65 -21.27
C ARG A 625 17.52 15.37 -20.45
N SER A 626 17.22 16.60 -20.02
CA SER A 626 18.11 17.37 -19.16
C SER A 626 18.37 16.66 -17.83
N LEU A 627 17.36 16.03 -17.24
CA LEU A 627 17.52 15.24 -16.02
C LEU A 627 18.34 13.97 -16.28
N ALA A 628 18.10 13.25 -17.38
CA ALA A 628 18.86 12.08 -17.77
C ALA A 628 20.34 12.40 -17.99
N ASP A 629 20.64 13.49 -18.69
CA ASP A 629 22.02 13.88 -19.02
C ASP A 629 22.71 14.68 -17.90
N LEU A 630 21.99 15.04 -16.82
CA LEU A 630 22.56 15.75 -15.69
C LEU A 630 23.73 14.98 -15.07
N GLY A 631 24.92 15.62 -15.06
CA GLY A 631 26.16 15.08 -14.51
C GLY A 631 27.05 14.36 -15.53
N PHE A 632 26.64 14.30 -16.80
CA PHE A 632 27.40 13.67 -17.88
C PHE A 632 27.93 14.71 -18.87
N THR A 633 29.07 14.42 -19.48
CA THR A 633 29.74 15.23 -20.50
C THR A 633 29.97 14.44 -21.77
#